data_AF-A0A0Q4KRW6-F1
#
_entry.id   AF-A0A0Q4KRW6-F1
#
_cell.length_a   1.000
_cell.length_b   1.000
_cell.length_c   1.000
_cell.angle_alpha   90.00
_cell.angle_beta   90.00
_cell.angle_gamma   90.00
#
_symmetry.space_group_name_H-M   'P 1'
#
loop_
_entity.id
_entity.type
_entity.pdbx_description
1 polymer ?
#
loop_
_entity_poly.entity_id
_entity_poly.type
_entity_poly.pdbx_seq_one_letter_code
_entity_poly.pdbx_strand_id
1 'polypeptide(L)'
;MTGIRFDHYDWAGGREAMLRFGPDTGPIVLAALPLFEEANRTRQFACTILRALAGRGIGSVLPDLPGTGESLVATADATLADQRAAYFALAHQLGVDTYAASIRSGALLEGDATLAGRWHLSPQTGEDLVRDLERMRAAAGKPEGDYAGNRLSPELLGALREAMPRGEGRCRIIRLDTDPRAADATYPGAPLWRRSEPDNNIELAEKLAADIAHWIAA
;
A
#
# COMPACT_ATOMS: atom_id res chain seq x y z
N MET A 1 -19.65 -15.40 -5.10
CA MET A 1 -18.63 -14.40 -4.71
C MET A 1 -18.80 -14.12 -3.24
N THR A 2 -17.79 -14.39 -2.42
CA THR A 2 -17.77 -13.86 -1.05
C THR A 2 -17.69 -12.34 -1.13
N GLY A 3 -18.66 -11.66 -0.51
CA GLY A 3 -18.70 -10.19 -0.48
C GLY A 3 -17.51 -9.60 0.31
N ILE A 4 -17.36 -8.27 0.23
CA ILE A 4 -16.41 -7.56 1.09
C ILE A 4 -16.78 -7.76 2.56
N ARG A 5 -15.77 -8.02 3.41
CA ARG A 5 -15.94 -8.16 4.85
C ARG A 5 -15.12 -7.12 5.58
N PHE A 6 -15.69 -6.55 6.65
CA PHE A 6 -15.00 -5.68 7.59
C PHE A 6 -14.51 -6.54 8.75
N ASP A 7 -13.25 -6.40 9.11
CA ASP A 7 -12.62 -7.16 10.19
C ASP A 7 -11.56 -6.30 10.87
N HIS A 8 -10.88 -6.84 11.88
CA HIS A 8 -9.84 -6.15 12.61
C HIS A 8 -8.66 -7.08 12.90
N TYR A 9 -7.48 -6.51 13.05
CA TYR A 9 -6.28 -7.22 13.49
C TYR A 9 -5.64 -6.51 14.67
N ASP A 10 -4.95 -7.28 15.51
CA ASP A 10 -4.25 -6.77 16.68
C ASP A 10 -2.75 -6.62 16.37
N TRP A 11 -2.15 -5.57 16.92
CA TRP A 11 -0.72 -5.32 16.87
C TRP A 11 -0.26 -4.76 18.23
N ALA A 12 1.06 -4.60 18.43
CA ALA A 12 1.61 -4.25 19.73
C ALA A 12 1.03 -2.95 20.34
N GLY A 13 0.65 -1.98 19.51
CA GLY A 13 0.09 -0.69 19.94
C GLY A 13 -1.44 -0.60 19.91
N GLY A 14 -2.16 -1.68 19.55
CA GLY A 14 -3.62 -1.68 19.60
C GLY A 14 -4.29 -2.57 18.55
N ARG A 15 -5.44 -2.12 18.07
CA ARG A 15 -6.29 -2.84 17.13
C ARG A 15 -6.67 -1.92 15.98
N GLU A 16 -6.57 -2.43 14.76
CA GLU A 16 -6.83 -1.67 13.54
C GLU A 16 -7.84 -2.37 12.65
N ALA A 17 -8.56 -1.59 11.85
CA ALA A 17 -9.55 -2.10 10.90
C ALA A 17 -8.90 -2.67 9.63
N MET A 18 -9.57 -3.62 8.99
CA MET A 18 -9.18 -4.12 7.67
C MET A 18 -10.39 -4.52 6.83
N LEU A 19 -10.22 -4.40 5.51
CA LEU A 19 -11.15 -4.96 4.53
C LEU A 19 -10.61 -6.31 4.04
N ARG A 20 -11.48 -7.30 3.98
CA ARG A 20 -11.18 -8.63 3.42
C ARG A 20 -11.99 -8.90 2.16
N PHE A 21 -11.34 -9.53 1.18
CA PHE A 21 -11.94 -9.94 -0.09
C PHE A 21 -11.58 -11.40 -0.39
N GLY A 22 -12.50 -12.15 -1.00
CA GLY A 22 -12.21 -13.52 -1.43
C GLY A 22 -12.15 -14.54 -0.28
N PRO A 23 -11.51 -15.70 -0.50
CA PRO A 23 -11.37 -16.76 0.51
C PRO A 23 -10.36 -16.40 1.61
N ASP A 24 -10.46 -17.05 2.77
CA ASP A 24 -9.49 -16.93 3.89
C ASP A 24 -8.38 -17.97 3.85
N THR A 25 -8.37 -18.84 2.84
CA THR A 25 -7.44 -19.96 2.69
C THR A 25 -6.73 -19.90 1.35
N GLY A 26 -5.53 -20.46 1.29
CA GLY A 26 -4.65 -20.39 0.12
C GLY A 26 -3.85 -19.09 0.11
N PRO A 27 -3.30 -18.67 -1.05
CA PRO A 27 -2.56 -17.44 -1.16
C PRO A 27 -3.40 -16.23 -0.75
N ILE A 28 -2.86 -15.41 0.15
CA ILE A 28 -3.48 -14.16 0.60
C ILE A 28 -2.61 -12.98 0.16
N VAL A 29 -3.21 -12.01 -0.52
CA VAL A 29 -2.56 -10.75 -0.88
C VAL A 29 -2.78 -9.72 0.23
N LEU A 30 -1.71 -9.27 0.88
CA LEU A 30 -1.71 -8.16 1.82
C LEU A 30 -1.38 -6.86 1.07
N ALA A 31 -2.40 -6.04 0.86
CA ALA A 31 -2.28 -4.79 0.11
C ALA A 31 -1.73 -3.65 0.96
N ALA A 32 -0.87 -2.82 0.38
CA ALA A 32 -0.41 -1.58 1.01
C ALA A 32 -0.68 -0.39 0.09
N LEU A 33 -1.52 0.53 0.54
CA LEU A 33 -1.76 1.79 -0.17
C LEU A 33 -0.53 2.71 -0.08
N PRO A 34 -0.37 3.65 -1.03
CA PRO A 34 0.56 4.75 -0.83
C PRO A 34 0.21 5.52 0.44
N LEU A 35 1.19 6.14 1.08
CA LEU A 35 0.99 6.94 2.28
C LEU A 35 0.25 8.26 2.00
N PHE A 36 -0.50 8.74 2.99
CA PHE A 36 -1.17 10.05 3.04
C PHE A 36 -2.20 10.27 1.92
N GLU A 37 -2.25 11.46 1.32
CA GLU A 37 -3.24 11.82 0.29
C GLU A 37 -3.27 10.86 -0.91
N GLU A 38 -2.14 10.24 -1.24
CA GLU A 38 -2.11 9.25 -2.32
C GLU A 38 -2.91 7.98 -1.96
N ALA A 39 -3.06 7.62 -0.67
CA ALA A 39 -3.96 6.55 -0.25
C ALA A 39 -5.40 6.85 -0.68
N ASN A 40 -5.88 8.06 -0.36
CA ASN A 40 -7.25 8.49 -0.63
C ASN A 40 -7.57 8.42 -2.12
N ARG A 41 -6.62 8.88 -2.96
CA ARG A 41 -6.76 8.86 -4.43
C ARG A 41 -6.77 7.46 -5.03
N THR A 42 -6.07 6.52 -4.41
CA THR A 42 -5.86 5.17 -4.95
C THR A 42 -6.71 4.09 -4.27
N ARG A 43 -7.42 4.39 -3.18
CA ARG A 43 -8.19 3.40 -2.39
C ARG A 43 -9.24 2.68 -3.25
N GLN A 44 -9.99 3.40 -4.08
CA GLN A 44 -10.99 2.79 -4.96
C GLN A 44 -10.35 1.87 -6.01
N PHE A 45 -9.24 2.29 -6.59
CA PHE A 45 -8.48 1.50 -7.56
C PHE A 45 -7.93 0.22 -6.93
N ALA A 46 -7.31 0.31 -5.76
CA ALA A 46 -6.84 -0.85 -5.01
C ALA A 46 -7.99 -1.81 -4.70
N CYS A 47 -9.12 -1.31 -4.16
CA CYS A 47 -10.30 -2.14 -3.91
C CYS A 47 -10.83 -2.84 -5.17
N THR A 48 -10.68 -2.23 -6.35
CA THR A 48 -11.07 -2.84 -7.62
C THR A 48 -10.15 -4.00 -7.99
N ILE A 49 -8.83 -3.85 -7.81
CA ILE A 49 -7.85 -4.95 -7.96
C ILE A 49 -8.19 -6.10 -6.99
N LEU A 50 -8.45 -5.79 -5.71
CA LEU A 50 -8.72 -6.81 -4.69
C LEU A 50 -10.02 -7.59 -4.94
N ARG A 51 -11.07 -6.93 -5.45
CA ARG A 51 -12.28 -7.61 -5.92
C ARG A 51 -12.01 -8.50 -7.12
N ALA A 52 -11.20 -8.05 -8.07
CA ALA A 52 -10.81 -8.84 -9.24
C ALA A 52 -9.99 -10.09 -8.83
N LEU A 53 -9.10 -9.97 -7.83
CA LEU A 53 -8.40 -11.11 -7.22
C LEU A 53 -9.36 -12.09 -6.54
N ALA A 54 -10.34 -11.59 -5.78
CA ALA A 54 -11.38 -12.43 -5.18
C ALA A 54 -12.18 -13.21 -6.23
N GLY A 55 -12.48 -12.59 -7.38
CA GLY A 55 -13.10 -13.26 -8.53
C GLY A 55 -12.26 -14.38 -9.15
N ARG A 56 -10.94 -14.37 -8.90
CA ARG A 56 -9.96 -15.39 -9.31
C ARG A 56 -9.66 -16.41 -8.21
N GLY A 57 -10.38 -16.36 -7.09
CA GLY A 57 -10.20 -17.29 -5.96
C GLY A 57 -8.99 -16.98 -5.08
N ILE A 58 -8.41 -15.77 -5.17
CA ILE A 58 -7.29 -15.34 -4.32
C ILE A 58 -7.83 -14.43 -3.22
N GLY A 59 -7.50 -14.75 -1.97
CA GLY A 59 -7.87 -13.92 -0.83
C GLY A 59 -7.04 -12.65 -0.78
N SER A 60 -7.60 -11.55 -0.25
CA SER A 60 -6.81 -10.35 -0.01
C SER A 60 -7.30 -9.54 1.17
N VAL A 61 -6.37 -8.77 1.74
CA VAL A 61 -6.57 -7.90 2.90
C VAL A 61 -6.07 -6.50 2.56
N LEU A 62 -6.88 -5.50 2.85
CA LEU A 62 -6.50 -4.09 2.85
C LEU A 62 -6.64 -3.55 4.28
N PRO A 63 -5.55 -3.50 5.06
CA PRO A 63 -5.58 -2.94 6.40
C PRO A 63 -5.56 -1.42 6.36
N ASP A 64 -6.22 -0.80 7.33
CA ASP A 64 -5.77 0.49 7.82
C ASP A 64 -4.57 0.24 8.77
N LEU A 65 -3.61 1.16 8.77
CA LEU A 65 -2.42 1.14 9.62
C LEU A 65 -2.50 2.26 10.67
N PRO A 66 -1.70 2.19 11.75
CA PRO A 66 -1.61 3.26 12.74
C PRO A 66 -1.42 4.64 12.09
N GLY A 67 -2.31 5.58 12.42
CA GLY A 67 -2.30 6.93 11.86
C GLY A 67 -2.99 7.11 10.50
N THR A 68 -3.67 6.08 9.99
CA THR A 68 -4.33 6.09 8.67
C THR A 68 -5.77 5.57 8.74
N GLY A 69 -6.61 5.96 7.78
CA GLY A 69 -7.98 5.47 7.66
C GLY A 69 -8.79 5.71 8.93
N GLU A 70 -9.36 4.65 9.48
CA GLU A 70 -10.18 4.69 10.70
C GLU A 70 -9.38 4.46 12.00
N SER A 71 -8.03 4.52 11.94
CA SER A 71 -7.17 4.33 13.10
C SER A 71 -7.46 5.37 14.19
N LEU A 72 -7.47 4.92 15.45
CA LEU A 72 -7.57 5.80 16.61
C LEU A 72 -6.24 6.49 16.96
N VAL A 73 -5.12 6.02 16.41
CA VAL A 73 -3.82 6.68 16.53
C VAL A 73 -3.87 7.94 15.67
N ALA A 74 -3.66 9.11 16.29
CA ALA A 74 -3.59 10.35 15.51
C ALA A 74 -2.37 10.31 14.58
N THR A 75 -2.52 10.80 13.35
CA THR A 75 -1.41 10.83 12.36
C THR A 75 -0.16 11.55 12.88
N ALA A 76 -0.32 12.54 13.78
CA ALA A 76 0.79 13.25 14.41
C ALA A 76 1.60 12.39 15.39
N ASP A 77 0.98 11.37 15.97
CA ASP A 77 1.58 10.45 16.94
C ASP A 77 2.05 9.14 16.30
N ALA A 78 1.66 8.89 15.04
CA ALA A 78 2.05 7.70 14.31
C ALA A 78 3.52 7.74 13.88
N THR A 79 4.22 6.62 14.06
CA THR A 79 5.59 6.43 13.58
C THR A 79 5.65 5.40 12.45
N LEU A 80 6.69 5.46 11.61
CA LEU A 80 6.93 4.43 10.60
C LEU A 80 7.22 3.07 11.24
N ALA A 81 7.78 3.05 12.45
CA ALA A 81 8.04 1.84 13.21
C ALA A 81 6.72 1.15 13.62
N ASP A 82 5.74 1.91 14.12
CA ASP A 82 4.42 1.38 14.46
C ASP A 82 3.69 0.84 13.24
N GLN A 83 3.74 1.58 12.12
CA GLN A 83 3.13 1.15 10.86
C GLN A 83 3.74 -0.16 10.35
N ARG A 84 5.06 -0.30 10.43
CA ARG A 84 5.77 -1.54 10.07
C ARG A 84 5.47 -2.67 11.06
N ALA A 85 5.37 -2.38 12.35
CA ALA A 85 5.01 -3.36 13.37
C ALA A 85 3.58 -3.90 13.18
N ALA A 86 2.63 -3.02 12.84
CA ALA A 86 1.26 -3.39 12.51
C ALA A 86 1.21 -4.24 11.23
N TYR A 87 1.91 -3.83 10.17
CA TYR A 87 2.02 -4.62 8.93
C TYR A 87 2.64 -6.00 9.20
N PHE A 88 3.71 -6.06 9.99
CA PHE A 88 4.37 -7.30 10.38
C PHE A 88 3.43 -8.22 11.18
N ALA A 89 2.72 -7.69 12.18
CA ALA A 89 1.78 -8.46 12.99
C ALA A 89 0.68 -9.09 12.14
N LEU A 90 0.13 -8.31 11.20
CA LEU A 90 -0.88 -8.82 10.28
C LEU A 90 -0.31 -9.87 9.32
N ALA A 91 0.84 -9.63 8.70
CA ALA A 91 1.49 -10.61 7.84
C ALA A 91 1.77 -11.92 8.59
N HIS A 92 2.23 -11.83 9.85
CA HIS A 92 2.46 -12.99 10.71
C HIS A 92 1.15 -13.75 11.01
N GLN A 93 0.06 -13.05 11.32
CA GLN A 93 -1.26 -13.65 11.57
C GLN A 93 -1.80 -14.35 10.32
N LEU A 94 -1.55 -13.82 9.12
CA LEU A 94 -1.98 -14.40 7.85
C LEU A 94 -1.18 -15.65 7.46
N GLY A 95 0.08 -15.74 7.88
CA GLY A 95 0.93 -16.93 7.71
C GLY A 95 1.79 -16.91 6.45
N VAL A 96 2.41 -18.06 6.15
CA VAL A 96 3.53 -18.18 5.19
C VAL A 96 3.16 -17.95 3.72
N ASP A 97 1.89 -18.14 3.33
CA ASP A 97 1.39 -17.94 1.96
C ASP A 97 0.86 -16.51 1.73
N THR A 98 1.46 -15.53 2.42
CA THR A 98 1.08 -14.11 2.31
C THR A 98 2.00 -13.38 1.33
N TYR A 99 1.41 -12.72 0.33
CA TYR A 99 2.11 -11.94 -0.69
C TYR A 99 1.81 -10.46 -0.50
N ALA A 100 2.82 -9.59 -0.58
CA ALA A 100 2.57 -8.15 -0.59
C ALA A 100 2.10 -7.69 -1.98
N ALA A 101 1.12 -6.78 -2.00
CA ALA A 101 0.77 -5.98 -3.18
C ALA A 101 0.75 -4.51 -2.82
N SER A 102 1.87 -3.83 -3.06
CA SER A 102 2.10 -2.47 -2.59
C SER A 102 2.13 -1.47 -3.72
N ILE A 103 1.49 -0.32 -3.51
CA ILE A 103 1.47 0.78 -4.48
C ILE A 103 2.37 1.90 -3.95
N ARG A 104 3.37 2.30 -4.74
CA ARG A 104 4.28 3.42 -4.44
C ARG A 104 4.93 3.35 -3.05
N SER A 105 4.69 4.35 -2.21
CA SER A 105 5.20 4.45 -0.85
C SER A 105 4.63 3.38 0.09
N GLY A 106 3.57 2.67 -0.31
CA GLY A 106 3.09 1.49 0.41
C GLY A 106 4.16 0.41 0.54
N ALA A 107 5.09 0.33 -0.42
CA ALA A 107 6.21 -0.63 -0.37
C ALA A 107 7.21 -0.35 0.76
N LEU A 108 7.17 0.84 1.38
CA LEU A 108 7.99 1.19 2.54
C LEU A 108 7.50 0.54 3.84
N LEU A 109 6.23 0.11 3.87
CA LEU A 109 5.53 -0.42 5.05
C LEU A 109 5.85 -1.88 5.32
N GLU A 110 6.29 -2.60 4.31
CA GLU A 110 6.46 -4.05 4.39
C GLU A 110 7.61 -4.45 5.33
N GLY A 111 8.58 -3.54 5.55
CA GLY A 111 9.70 -3.72 6.48
C GLY A 111 10.37 -5.09 6.34
N ASP A 112 10.52 -5.77 7.48
CA ASP A 112 11.09 -7.12 7.55
C ASP A 112 10.00 -8.21 7.70
N ALA A 113 8.77 -7.91 7.29
CA ALA A 113 7.70 -8.90 7.27
C ALA A 113 8.09 -10.11 6.40
N THR A 114 7.85 -11.30 6.95
CA THR A 114 8.04 -12.56 6.23
C THR A 114 6.89 -12.73 5.26
N LEU A 115 7.19 -12.68 3.96
CA LEU A 115 6.22 -12.74 2.88
C LEU A 115 6.70 -13.75 1.83
N ALA A 116 5.76 -14.45 1.19
CA ALA A 116 6.03 -15.38 0.10
C ALA A 116 6.58 -14.68 -1.16
N GLY A 117 6.26 -13.39 -1.32
CA GLY A 117 6.79 -12.54 -2.36
C GLY A 117 6.28 -11.10 -2.25
N ARG A 118 6.92 -10.19 -2.99
CA ARG A 118 6.57 -8.77 -3.05
C ARG A 118 6.21 -8.36 -4.47
N TRP A 119 4.97 -7.92 -4.67
CA TRP A 119 4.51 -7.31 -5.92
C TRP A 119 4.34 -5.81 -5.71
N HIS A 120 5.02 -4.99 -6.51
CA HIS A 120 5.04 -3.54 -6.35
C HIS A 120 4.55 -2.82 -7.60
N LEU A 121 3.57 -1.94 -7.45
CA LEU A 121 3.18 -0.99 -8.49
C LEU A 121 3.89 0.36 -8.27
N SER A 122 4.82 0.66 -9.17
CA SER A 122 5.60 1.90 -9.21
C SER A 122 6.21 2.26 -7.84
N PRO A 123 6.99 1.36 -7.20
CA PRO A 123 7.53 1.61 -5.87
C PRO A 123 8.35 2.90 -5.85
N GLN A 124 8.26 3.63 -4.73
CA GLN A 124 8.88 4.94 -4.50
C GLN A 124 9.77 4.87 -3.25
N THR A 125 10.94 5.51 -3.31
CA THR A 125 11.79 5.68 -2.13
C THR A 125 11.17 6.66 -1.14
N GLY A 126 11.49 6.52 0.14
CA GLY A 126 10.99 7.45 1.13
C GLY A 126 11.56 8.87 0.98
N GLU A 127 12.79 9.01 0.49
CA GLU A 127 13.33 10.30 0.03
C GLU A 127 12.46 10.95 -1.07
N ASP A 128 12.08 10.20 -2.11
CA ASP A 128 11.20 10.70 -3.18
C ASP A 128 9.82 11.08 -2.62
N LEU A 129 9.27 10.29 -1.68
CA LEU A 129 8.00 10.60 -1.02
C LEU A 129 8.09 11.92 -0.25
N VAL A 130 9.09 12.09 0.60
CA VAL A 130 9.25 13.30 1.42
C VAL A 130 9.46 14.52 0.53
N ARG A 131 10.21 14.40 -0.56
CA ARG A 131 10.36 15.48 -1.54
C ARG A 131 9.03 15.88 -2.19
N ASP A 132 8.19 14.91 -2.54
CA ASP A 132 6.86 15.18 -3.10
C ASP A 132 5.93 15.82 -2.06
N LEU A 133 5.97 15.36 -0.81
CA LEU A 133 5.24 15.96 0.32
C LEU A 133 5.64 17.42 0.54
N GLU A 134 6.94 17.72 0.58
CA GLU A 134 7.44 19.09 0.71
C GLU A 134 7.00 20.00 -0.45
N ARG A 135 7.06 19.48 -1.68
CA ARG A 135 6.60 20.22 -2.86
C ARG A 135 5.10 20.55 -2.76
N MET A 136 4.27 19.58 -2.36
CA MET A 136 2.84 19.78 -2.19
C MET A 136 2.53 20.78 -1.07
N ARG A 137 3.21 20.66 0.09
CA ARG A 137 3.10 21.58 1.21
C ARG A 137 3.42 23.02 0.81
N ALA A 138 4.55 23.22 0.13
CA ALA A 138 4.99 24.53 -0.33
C ALA A 138 4.01 25.14 -1.33
N ALA A 139 3.53 24.35 -2.30
CA ALA A 139 2.55 24.81 -3.28
C ALA A 139 1.20 25.22 -2.65
N ALA A 140 0.82 24.58 -1.54
CA ALA A 140 -0.40 24.90 -0.80
C ALA A 140 -0.22 26.02 0.25
N GLY A 141 0.99 26.58 0.40
CA GLY A 141 1.30 27.61 1.40
C GLY A 141 1.12 27.13 2.85
N LYS A 142 1.28 25.83 3.09
CA LYS A 142 1.07 25.22 4.42
C LYS A 142 2.33 25.30 5.30
N PRO A 143 2.17 25.48 6.62
CA PRO A 143 3.30 25.50 7.55
C PRO A 143 4.00 24.14 7.59
N GLU A 144 5.24 24.11 8.09
CA GLU A 144 5.97 22.85 8.30
C GLU A 144 5.19 21.93 9.23
N GLY A 145 5.17 20.64 8.89
CA GLY A 145 4.37 19.65 9.62
C GLY A 145 2.94 19.45 9.13
N ASP A 146 2.36 20.33 8.29
CA ASP A 146 1.01 20.14 7.69
C ASP A 146 1.11 19.74 6.22
N TYR A 147 0.85 18.46 5.94
CA TYR A 147 0.91 17.88 4.60
C TYR A 147 -0.48 17.48 4.14
N ALA A 148 -1.20 18.48 3.62
CA ALA A 148 -2.58 18.33 3.13
C ALA A 148 -3.54 17.77 4.20
N GLY A 149 -3.45 18.27 5.43
CA GLY A 149 -4.28 17.81 6.54
C GLY A 149 -3.66 16.69 7.37
N ASN A 150 -2.60 16.05 6.86
CA ASN A 150 -1.80 15.10 7.63
C ASN A 150 -0.75 15.86 8.44
N ARG A 151 -0.89 15.87 9.77
CA ARG A 151 0.15 16.39 10.66
C ARG A 151 1.21 15.34 10.85
N LEU A 152 2.44 15.59 10.39
CA LEU A 152 3.54 14.64 10.43
C LEU A 152 4.63 15.12 11.40
N SER A 153 5.08 14.23 12.28
CA SER A 153 6.18 14.53 13.20
C SER A 153 7.52 14.60 12.47
N PRO A 154 8.49 15.38 12.97
CA PRO A 154 9.86 15.38 12.43
C PRO A 154 10.51 13.99 12.47
N GLU A 155 10.16 13.17 13.47
CA GLU A 155 10.60 11.78 13.59
C GLU A 155 10.10 10.92 12.42
N LEU A 156 8.79 10.99 12.12
CA LEU A 156 8.20 10.26 11.00
C LEU A 156 8.83 10.70 9.67
N LEU A 157 9.00 12.01 9.46
CA LEU A 157 9.65 12.53 8.25
C LEU A 157 11.11 12.06 8.13
N GLY A 158 11.86 12.06 9.24
CA GLY A 158 13.23 11.55 9.29
C GLY A 158 13.29 10.06 8.94
N ALA A 159 12.45 9.24 9.57
CA ALA A 159 12.39 7.81 9.30
C ALA A 159 11.96 7.50 7.86
N LEU A 160 11.04 8.29 7.29
CA LEU A 160 10.64 8.15 5.89
C LEU A 160 11.80 8.48 4.94
N ARG A 161 12.60 9.53 5.17
CA ARG A 161 13.72 9.86 4.25
C ARG A 161 14.68 8.69 4.06
N GLU A 162 14.95 7.93 5.11
CA GLU A 162 15.86 6.78 5.09
C GLU A 162 15.20 5.48 4.60
N ALA A 163 13.87 5.45 4.45
CA ALA A 163 13.14 4.24 4.13
C ALA A 163 13.27 3.86 2.64
N MET A 164 13.68 2.61 2.38
CA MET A 164 13.76 2.02 1.05
C MET A 164 12.74 0.88 0.88
N PRO A 165 12.09 0.74 -0.30
CA PRO A 165 11.35 -0.47 -0.64
C PRO A 165 12.27 -1.70 -0.62
N ARG A 166 11.75 -2.83 -0.14
CA ARG A 166 12.49 -4.11 -0.17
C ARG A 166 12.36 -4.76 -1.54
N GLY A 167 13.48 -4.97 -2.23
CA GLY A 167 13.52 -5.63 -3.55
C GLY A 167 14.13 -7.03 -3.55
N GLU A 168 14.50 -7.56 -2.38
CA GLU A 168 15.19 -8.84 -2.26
C GLU A 168 14.23 -10.05 -2.33
N GLY A 169 14.76 -11.19 -2.78
CA GLY A 169 13.98 -12.44 -2.90
C GLY A 169 13.01 -12.43 -4.09
N ARG A 170 11.83 -13.04 -3.92
CA ARG A 170 10.79 -13.11 -4.95
C ARG A 170 10.07 -11.76 -5.04
N CYS A 171 10.60 -10.87 -5.87
CA CYS A 171 10.05 -9.54 -6.11
C CYS A 171 9.59 -9.38 -7.57
N ARG A 172 8.51 -8.62 -7.78
CA ARG A 172 8.01 -8.21 -9.10
C ARG A 172 7.65 -6.73 -9.07
N ILE A 173 8.31 -5.93 -9.91
CA ILE A 173 8.11 -4.49 -10.06
C ILE A 173 7.32 -4.22 -11.34
N ILE A 174 6.14 -3.64 -11.18
CA ILE A 174 5.29 -3.16 -12.26
C ILE A 174 5.36 -1.65 -12.33
N ARG A 175 5.38 -1.08 -13.54
CA ARG A 175 5.25 0.38 -13.74
C ARG A 175 4.20 0.70 -14.78
N LEU A 176 3.72 1.95 -14.74
CA LEU A 176 2.94 2.48 -15.86
C LEU A 176 3.91 2.86 -17.00
N ASP A 177 3.44 2.79 -18.24
CA ASP A 177 4.21 3.17 -19.44
C ASP A 177 4.77 4.61 -19.40
N THR A 178 4.13 5.48 -18.63
CA THR A 178 4.58 6.86 -18.37
C THR A 178 5.76 6.98 -17.39
N ASP A 179 6.17 5.90 -16.73
CA ASP A 179 7.31 5.86 -15.81
C ASP A 179 8.50 5.12 -16.45
N PRO A 180 9.57 5.83 -16.86
CA PRO A 180 10.68 5.26 -17.63
C PRO A 180 11.66 4.44 -16.79
N ARG A 181 11.46 4.31 -15.49
CA ARG A 181 12.33 3.54 -14.59
C ARG A 181 12.22 2.04 -14.89
N ALA A 182 13.23 1.28 -14.48
CA ALA A 182 13.25 -0.18 -14.65
C ALA A 182 12.03 -0.84 -13.97
N ALA A 183 11.50 -1.88 -14.65
CA ALA A 183 10.37 -2.68 -14.22
C ALA A 183 10.43 -4.06 -14.90
N ASP A 184 9.80 -5.07 -14.28
CA ASP A 184 9.63 -6.40 -14.85
C ASP A 184 8.51 -6.47 -15.88
N ALA A 185 7.54 -5.56 -15.78
CA ALA A 185 6.53 -5.32 -16.81
C ALA A 185 5.96 -3.89 -16.71
N THR A 186 5.43 -3.42 -17.82
CA THR A 186 4.77 -2.11 -17.93
C THR A 186 3.34 -2.26 -18.43
N TYR A 187 2.45 -1.40 -17.92
CA TYR A 187 1.06 -1.35 -18.34
C TYR A 187 0.67 0.07 -18.77
N PRO A 188 -0.17 0.21 -19.81
CA PRO A 188 -0.68 1.52 -20.20
C PRO A 188 -1.61 2.07 -19.12
N GLY A 189 -1.42 3.33 -18.73
CA GLY A 189 -2.30 3.97 -17.76
C GLY A 189 -1.78 5.30 -17.23
N ALA A 190 -2.71 6.14 -16.79
CA ALA A 190 -2.38 7.38 -16.09
C ALA A 190 -2.12 7.09 -14.59
N PRO A 191 -1.15 7.79 -13.97
CA PRO A 191 -0.86 7.65 -12.54
C PRO A 191 -2.00 8.22 -11.69
N LEU A 192 -2.92 7.37 -11.23
CA LEU A 192 -4.11 7.78 -10.45
C LEU A 192 -3.74 8.53 -9.16
N TRP A 193 -2.60 8.19 -8.54
CA TRP A 193 -2.06 8.88 -7.37
C TRP A 193 -1.70 10.36 -7.60
N ARG A 194 -1.54 10.80 -8.87
CA ARG A 194 -1.29 12.20 -9.23
C ARG A 194 -2.57 12.99 -9.55
N ARG A 195 -3.75 12.36 -9.53
CA ARG A 195 -5.03 13.05 -9.76
C ARG A 195 -5.38 13.96 -8.58
N SER A 196 -6.21 14.98 -8.84
CA SER A 196 -6.73 15.85 -7.79
C SER A 196 -7.81 15.17 -6.95
N GLU A 197 -8.59 14.28 -7.56
CA GLU A 197 -9.70 13.56 -6.94
C GLU A 197 -9.47 12.04 -7.03
N PRO A 198 -10.07 11.24 -6.13
CA PRO A 198 -10.11 9.79 -6.26
C PRO A 198 -10.71 9.38 -7.60
N ASP A 199 -10.08 8.41 -8.25
CA ASP A 199 -10.47 7.91 -9.57
C ASP A 199 -10.22 6.39 -9.63
N ASN A 200 -10.72 5.76 -10.69
CA ASN A 200 -10.59 4.33 -10.91
C ASN A 200 -10.27 4.02 -12.38
N ASN A 201 -9.57 2.91 -12.59
CA ASN A 201 -9.37 2.35 -13.91
C ASN A 201 -9.61 0.85 -13.86
N ILE A 202 -10.84 0.44 -14.21
CA ILE A 202 -11.29 -0.95 -14.11
C ILE A 202 -10.47 -1.85 -15.04
N GLU A 203 -10.19 -1.41 -16.26
CA GLU A 203 -9.41 -2.19 -17.23
C GLU A 203 -7.99 -2.45 -16.72
N LEU A 204 -7.32 -1.42 -16.22
CA LEU A 204 -6.00 -1.57 -15.62
C LEU A 204 -6.06 -2.45 -14.37
N ALA A 205 -7.06 -2.28 -13.50
CA ALA A 205 -7.21 -3.08 -12.29
C ALA A 205 -7.36 -4.58 -12.61
N GLU A 206 -8.13 -4.95 -13.62
CA GLU A 206 -8.27 -6.34 -14.07
C GLU A 206 -6.97 -6.92 -14.62
N LYS A 207 -6.21 -6.13 -15.39
CA LYS A 207 -4.89 -6.53 -15.91
C LYS A 207 -3.89 -6.75 -14.77
N LEU A 208 -3.83 -5.87 -13.80
CA LEU A 208 -2.94 -5.99 -12.64
C LEU A 208 -3.35 -7.17 -11.74
N ALA A 209 -4.65 -7.38 -11.52
CA ALA A 209 -5.12 -8.55 -10.78
C ALA A 209 -4.78 -9.88 -11.48
N ALA A 210 -4.85 -9.92 -12.82
CA ALA A 210 -4.40 -11.07 -13.59
C ALA A 210 -2.89 -11.28 -13.49
N ASP A 211 -2.09 -10.21 -13.54
CA ASP A 211 -0.64 -10.27 -13.36
C ASP A 211 -0.25 -10.81 -11.98
N ILE A 212 -0.85 -10.28 -10.91
CA ILE A 212 -0.65 -10.77 -9.54
C ILE A 212 -1.01 -12.24 -9.44
N ALA A 213 -2.17 -12.65 -9.95
CA ALA A 213 -2.63 -14.03 -9.88
C ALA A 213 -1.70 -14.99 -10.64
N HIS A 214 -1.27 -14.62 -11.85
CA HIS A 214 -0.32 -15.41 -12.63
C HIS A 214 1.04 -15.49 -11.95
N TRP A 215 1.53 -14.38 -11.43
CA TRP A 215 2.79 -14.31 -10.71
C TRP A 215 2.78 -15.13 -9.43
N ILE A 216 1.66 -15.18 -8.68
CA ILE A 216 1.52 -16.04 -7.48
C ILE A 216 1.57 -17.52 -7.85
N ALA A 217 0.97 -17.91 -8.98
CA ALA A 217 0.87 -19.30 -9.41
C ALA A 217 2.15 -19.87 -10.07
N ALA A 218 3.05 -19.00 -10.54
CA ALA A 218 4.33 -19.36 -11.15
C ALA A 218 5.36 -19.87 -10.13
#